data_AF-A0A2X2UCR4-F1
#
_entry.id   AF-A0A2X2UCR4-F1
#
_cell.length_a   1.000
_cell.length_b   1.000
_cell.length_c   1.000
_cell.angle_alpha   90.00
_cell.angle_beta   90.00
_cell.angle_gamma   90.00
#
_symmetry.space_group_name_H-M   'P 1'
#
loop_
_entity.id
_entity.type
_entity.pdbx_description
1 polymer ?
#
loop_
_entity_poly.entity_id
_entity_poly.type
_entity_poly.pdbx_seq_one_letter_code
_entity_poly.pdbx_strand_id
1 'polypeptide(L)' 'MLSIKHFVCCGMDVHKKFVVATIALTDYRGVTSYVKKAVRHLQFRS' A
#
# COMPACT_ATOMS: atom_id res chain seq x y z
N MET A 1 -2.95 15.15 -24.60
CA MET A 1 -1.81 14.90 -23.69
C MET A 1 -2.23 13.81 -22.72
N LEU A 2 -1.66 12.61 -22.82
CA LEU A 2 -1.93 11.53 -21.85
C LEU A 2 -1.11 11.80 -20.58
N SER A 3 -1.76 11.89 -19.43
CA SER A 3 -1.10 11.93 -18.12
C SER A 3 -1.33 10.60 -17.43
N ILE A 4 -0.26 9.87 -17.15
CA ILE A 4 -0.33 8.62 -16.39
C ILE A 4 -0.60 8.99 -14.93
N LYS A 5 -1.86 8.87 -14.51
CA LYS A 5 -2.26 9.04 -13.12
C LYS A 5 -2.39 7.67 -12.47
N HIS A 6 -1.52 7.39 -11.50
CA HIS A 6 -1.66 6.24 -10.62
C HIS A 6 -2.66 6.58 -9.51
N PHE A 7 -3.94 6.35 -9.79
CA PHE A 7 -5.02 6.52 -8.81
C PHE A 7 -4.88 5.56 -7.62
N VAL A 8 -4.18 4.45 -7.82
CA VAL A 8 -3.86 3.49 -6.76
C VAL A 8 -2.36 3.22 -6.79
N CYS A 9 -1.71 3.33 -5.63
CA CYS A 9 -0.32 2.98 -5.41
C CYS A 9 -0.23 2.09 -4.16
N CYS A 10 0.65 1.10 -4.17
CA CYS A 10 0.88 0.26 -3.00
C CYS A 10 2.37 0.12 -2.71
N GLY A 11 2.74 0.25 -1.43
CA GLY A 11 4.08 0.00 -0.92
C GLY A 11 4.04 -1.15 0.08
N MET A 12 4.94 -2.13 -0.08
CA MET A 12 5.05 -3.28 0.81
C MET A 12 6.47 -3.35 1.34
N ASP A 13 6.62 -3.34 2.66
CA ASP A 13 7.88 -3.53 3.36
C ASP A 13 7.86 -4.90 4.05
N VAL A 14 8.86 -5.71 3.75
CA VAL A 14 9.01 -7.07 4.26
C VAL A 14 10.21 -7.10 5.17
N HIS A 15 9.96 -7.23 6.47
CA HIS A 15 10.99 -7.54 7.44
C HIS A 15 10.89 -9.04 7.77
N LYS A 16 12.01 -9.65 8.20
CA LYS A 16 12.18 -11.10 8.40
C LYS A 16 10.99 -11.88 9.01
N LYS A 17 10.13 -11.23 9.81
CA LYS A 17 8.96 -11.84 10.47
C LYS A 17 7.65 -11.04 10.32
N PHE A 18 7.63 -9.97 9.54
CA PHE A 18 6.43 -9.15 9.37
C PHE A 18 6.35 -8.50 8.00
N VAL A 19 5.13 -8.42 7.47
CA VAL A 19 4.83 -7.70 6.24
C VAL A 19 3.99 -6.48 6.61
N VAL A 20 4.47 -5.30 6.21
CA VAL A 20 3.70 -4.06 6.30
C VAL A 20 3.31 -3.67 4.89
N ALA A 21 2.01 -3.52 4.64
CA ALA A 21 1.49 -3.03 3.37
C ALA A 21 0.74 -1.70 3.57
N THR A 22 1.00 -0.76 2.67
CA THR A 22 0.32 0.54 2.59
C THR A 22 -0.28 0.69 1.21
N ILE A 23 -1.56 1.03 1.14
CA ILE A 23 -2.26 1.33 -0.10
C ILE A 23 -2.58 2.82 -0.09
N ALA A 24 -2.09 3.55 -1.08
CA ALA A 24 -2.42 4.94 -1.34
C ALA A 24 -3.48 5.00 -2.45
N LEU A 25 -4.56 5.71 -2.18
CA LEU A 25 -5.68 5.93 -3.09
C LEU A 25 -5.77 7.43 -3.36
N THR A 26 -5.51 7.84 -4.60
CA THR A 26 -5.64 9.22 -5.04
C THR A 26 -7.01 9.38 -5.70
N ASP A 27 -7.82 10.31 -5.20
CA ASP A 27 -9.12 10.59 -5.79
C ASP A 27 -9.01 11.45 -7.08
N TYR A 28 -10.15 11.68 -7.73
CA TYR A 28 -10.22 12.50 -8.94
C TYR A 28 -9.91 14.00 -8.69
N ARG A 29 -9.93 14.44 -7.42
CA ARG A 29 -9.58 15.80 -6.97
C ARG A 29 -8.08 15.92 -6.66
N GLY A 30 -7.33 14.82 -6.72
CA GLY A 30 -5.89 14.77 -6.42
C GLY A 30 -5.57 14.59 -4.94
N VAL A 31 -6.55 14.23 -4.10
CA VAL A 31 -6.33 13.95 -2.68
C VAL A 31 -5.91 12.49 -2.50
N THR A 32 -4.73 12.27 -1.95
CA THR A 32 -4.21 10.93 -1.65
C THR A 32 -4.55 10.51 -0.23
N SER A 33 -5.31 9.41 -0.10
CA SER A 33 -5.64 8.76 1.17
C SER A 33 -4.77 7.52 1.38
N TYR A 34 -4.23 7.35 2.58
CA TYR A 34 -3.35 6.23 2.92
C TYR A 34 -4.07 5.23 3.82
N VAL A 35 -4.28 4.02 3.30
CA VAL A 35 -4.79 2.88 4.06
C VAL A 35 -3.59 2.03 4.50
N LYS A 36 -3.29 2.06 5.79
CA LYS A 36 -2.25 1.24 6.41
C LYS A 36 -2.90 0.03 7.08
N LYS A 37 -2.60 -1.17 6.60
CA LYS A 37 -3.03 -2.41 7.27
C LYS A 37 -1.79 -3.09 7.85
N ALA A 38 -1.61 -2.99 9.16
CA ALA A 38 -0.55 -3.71 9.85
C ALA A 38 -0.97 -5.17 10.04
N VAL A 39 -0.51 -6.06 9.16
CA VAL A 39 -0.70 -7.50 9.34
C VAL A 39 0.35 -7.98 10.34
N ARG A 40 0.06 -7.80 11.63
CA ARG A 40 0.88 -8.31 12.72
C ARG A 40 0.64 -9.82 12.79
N HIS A 41 1.69 -10.61 12.54
CA HIS A 41 1.67 -12.08 12.49
C HIS A 41 1.08 -12.71 11.21
N LEU A 42 1.71 -12.49 10.06
CA LEU A 42 1.84 -13.60 9.11
C LEU A 42 2.93 -14.53 9.66
N GLN A 43 2.57 -15.50 10.50
CA GLN A 43 3.42 -16.69 10.62
C GLN A 43 3.38 -17.35 9.24
N PHE A 44 4.36 -17.05 8.39
CA PHE A 44 4.74 -17.93 7.30
C PHE A 44 5.25 -19.21 7.97
N ARG A 45 4.32 -20.10 8.35
CA ARG A 45 4.65 -21.49 8.64
C ARG A 45 5.06 -22.08 7.30
N SER A 46 6.38 -22.12 7.08
CA SER A 46 6.98 -23.11 6.20
C SER A 46 6.80 -24.50 6.80
#